data_AF-A0A7C9DBE1-F1
#
_entry.id   AF-A0A7C9DBE1-F1
#
_cell.length_a   1.000
_cell.length_b   1.000
_cell.length_c   1.000
_cell.angle_alpha   90.00
_cell.angle_beta   90.00
_cell.angle_gamma   90.00
#
_symmetry.space_group_name_H-M   'P 1'
#
loop_
_entity.id
_entity.type
_entity.pdbx_description
1 polymer ?
#
loop_
_entity_poly.entity_id
_entity_poly.type
_entity_poly.pdbx_seq_one_letter_code
_entity_poly.pdbx_strand_id
1 'polypeptide(L)'
;MADEFRRSVEFGLKLSERIHYGKDPAMKPPKLEAVMEKSPAKDHLPTGPMVYAVISNPSIVDNPDIPSYQPYVHGKCQPPALIPLHMHNIDVDVDCYLDTAFVTVTGTWRVHCIAGNKSCDCRIAFPMGEQVSKSRPTVNHMTQD
;
A
#
# COMPACT_ATOMS: atom_id res chain seq x y z
N MET A 1 -8.23 7.84 14.47
CA MET A 1 -6.99 7.34 13.82
C MET A 1 -7.32 6.42 12.63
N ALA A 2 -8.03 5.30 12.83
CA ALA A 2 -8.41 4.41 11.72
C ALA A 2 -9.30 5.08 10.66
N ASP A 3 -10.30 5.88 11.06
CA ASP A 3 -11.19 6.57 10.10
C ASP A 3 -10.48 7.62 9.25
N GLU A 4 -9.53 8.34 9.85
CA GLU A 4 -8.71 9.31 9.13
C GLU A 4 -7.81 8.61 8.11
N PHE A 5 -7.16 7.51 8.50
CA PHE A 5 -6.40 6.66 7.58
C PHE A 5 -7.27 6.17 6.42
N ARG A 6 -8.48 5.66 6.70
CA ARG A 6 -9.42 5.19 5.67
C ARG A 6 -9.77 6.31 4.68
N ARG A 7 -10.08 7.52 5.17
CA ARG A 7 -10.36 8.69 4.33
C ARG A 7 -9.16 9.08 3.48
N SER A 8 -7.95 9.06 4.06
CA SER A 8 -6.72 9.32 3.34
C SER A 8 -6.48 8.30 2.23
N VAL A 9 -6.71 7.01 2.48
CA VAL A 9 -6.59 5.95 1.46
C VAL A 9 -7.65 6.09 0.39
N GLU A 10 -8.91 6.33 0.76
CA GLU A 10 -10.00 6.55 -0.20
C GLU A 10 -9.69 7.74 -1.13
N PHE A 11 -9.17 8.83 -0.57
CA PHE A 11 -8.79 9.99 -1.36
C PHE A 11 -7.59 9.71 -2.27
N GLY A 12 -6.59 8.97 -1.77
CA GLY A 12 -5.44 8.56 -2.58
C GLY A 12 -5.85 7.67 -3.76
N LEU A 13 -6.78 6.74 -3.55
CA LEU A 13 -7.32 5.90 -4.62
C LEU A 13 -7.98 6.76 -5.71
N LYS A 14 -8.83 7.74 -5.34
CA LYS A 14 -9.44 8.69 -6.28
C LYS A 14 -8.41 9.54 -7.04
N LEU A 15 -7.30 9.91 -6.40
CA LEU A 15 -6.20 10.61 -7.08
C LEU A 15 -5.49 9.67 -8.07
N SER A 16 -5.29 8.40 -7.70
CA SER A 16 -4.55 7.43 -8.50
C SER A 16 -5.26 6.97 -9.77
N GLU A 17 -6.59 7.05 -9.83
CA GLU A 17 -7.40 6.76 -11.03
C GLU A 17 -7.02 7.64 -12.24
N ARG A 18 -6.41 8.80 -11.97
CA ARG A 18 -6.02 9.78 -12.98
C ARG A 18 -4.69 9.45 -13.63
N ILE A 19 -3.93 8.51 -13.06
CA ILE A 19 -2.61 8.12 -13.56
C ILE A 19 -2.80 7.12 -14.71
N HIS A 20 -2.22 7.42 -15.87
CA HIS A 20 -2.29 6.52 -17.01
C HIS A 20 -1.20 5.45 -16.96
N TYR A 21 -1.48 4.29 -16.36
CA TYR A 21 -0.52 3.19 -16.20
C TYR A 21 -0.18 2.40 -17.49
N GLY A 22 -0.44 2.94 -18.68
CA GLY A 22 -0.26 2.21 -19.93
C GLY A 22 -1.19 0.98 -20.05
N LYS A 23 -0.86 0.06 -20.96
CA LYS A 23 -1.67 -1.15 -21.22
C LYS A 23 -1.29 -2.35 -20.34
N ASP A 24 -0.19 -2.26 -19.60
CA ASP A 24 0.31 -3.35 -18.77
C ASP A 24 -0.41 -3.36 -17.39
N PRO A 25 -1.14 -4.42 -17.04
CA PRO A 25 -1.79 -4.52 -15.74
C PRO A 25 -0.83 -4.49 -14.55
N ALA A 26 0.44 -4.87 -14.71
CA ALA A 26 1.45 -4.80 -13.63
C ALA A 26 1.84 -3.38 -13.23
N MET A 27 1.45 -2.37 -14.02
CA MET A 27 1.74 -0.96 -13.75
C MET A 27 0.66 -0.30 -12.87
N LYS A 28 -0.57 -0.80 -12.86
CA LYS A 28 -1.70 -0.20 -12.12
C LYS A 28 -1.57 -0.45 -10.62
N PRO A 29 -1.98 0.46 -9.72
CA PRO A 29 -1.87 0.28 -8.28
C PRO A 29 -2.54 -1.03 -7.84
N PRO A 30 -2.05 -1.64 -6.76
CA PRO A 30 -2.60 -2.91 -6.30
C PRO A 30 -4.07 -2.68 -6.01
N LYS A 31 -4.93 -3.41 -6.70
CA LYS A 31 -6.32 -3.53 -6.29
C LYS A 31 -6.25 -4.18 -4.91
N LEU A 32 -6.86 -3.55 -3.91
CA LEU A 32 -7.19 -4.21 -2.66
C LEU A 32 -8.17 -5.33 -3.02
N GLU A 33 -7.66 -6.47 -3.49
CA GLU A 33 -8.47 -7.60 -3.88
C GLU A 33 -9.14 -8.14 -2.63
N ALA A 34 -10.47 -8.00 -2.59
CA ALA A 34 -11.32 -8.68 -1.65
C ALA A 34 -11.13 -10.18 -1.86
N VAL A 35 -10.34 -10.82 -0.98
CA VAL A 35 -10.38 -12.28 -0.81
C VAL A 35 -11.84 -12.61 -0.50
N MET A 36 -12.50 -13.29 -1.45
CA MET A 36 -13.93 -13.51 -1.47
C MET A 36 -14.42 -14.28 -0.22
N GLU A 37 -14.99 -13.57 0.75
CA GLU A 37 -16.20 -13.97 1.46
C GLU A 37 -17.07 -12.72 1.68
N LYS A 38 -18.36 -12.83 1.41
CA LYS A 38 -19.33 -11.74 1.47
C LYS A 38 -19.30 -11.06 2.86
N SER A 39 -18.72 -9.87 2.97
CA SER A 39 -18.83 -8.92 4.10
C SER A 39 -18.38 -7.53 3.62
N PRO A 40 -18.87 -6.44 4.24
CA PRO A 40 -19.26 -5.23 3.53
C PRO A 40 -18.06 -4.56 2.85
N ALA A 41 -18.34 -3.98 1.68
CA ALA A 41 -17.45 -3.04 1.04
C ALA A 41 -16.90 -1.99 2.05
N LYS A 42 -15.67 -1.51 1.82
CA LYS A 42 -15.14 -0.18 2.25
C LYS A 42 -14.25 -0.09 3.49
N ASP A 43 -13.75 -1.18 4.05
CA ASP A 43 -12.71 -1.02 5.07
C ASP A 43 -11.35 -0.91 4.40
N HIS A 44 -10.95 0.32 4.04
CA HIS A 44 -9.65 0.70 3.47
C HIS A 44 -8.46 0.47 4.45
N LEU A 45 -8.59 -0.49 5.35
CA LEU A 45 -7.54 -0.91 6.27
C LEU A 45 -6.75 -2.07 5.65
N PRO A 46 -5.43 -2.08 5.83
CA PRO A 46 -4.60 -3.16 5.33
C PRO A 46 -4.85 -4.46 6.12
N THR A 47 -4.94 -5.59 5.41
CA THR A 47 -5.05 -6.93 6.02
C THR A 47 -3.69 -7.58 6.31
N GLY A 48 -2.62 -7.05 5.71
CA GLY A 48 -1.22 -7.38 5.99
C GLY A 48 -0.34 -6.13 5.89
N PRO A 49 0.97 -6.21 6.15
CA PRO A 49 1.88 -5.08 6.00
C PRO A 49 1.78 -4.44 4.61
N MET A 50 1.54 -3.13 4.57
CA MET A 50 1.39 -2.38 3.31
C MET A 50 2.11 -1.04 3.35
N VAL A 51 2.61 -0.60 2.19
CA VAL A 51 3.27 0.71 2.02
C VAL A 51 2.41 1.64 1.19
N TYR A 52 2.33 2.90 1.62
CA TYR A 52 1.57 3.96 0.97
C TYR A 52 2.46 5.17 0.69
N ALA A 53 2.30 5.79 -0.48
CA ALA A 53 2.85 7.12 -0.76
C ALA A 53 2.01 8.19 -0.06
N VAL A 54 2.66 9.12 0.63
CA VAL A 54 2.02 10.24 1.35
C VAL A 54 1.93 11.46 0.44
N ILE A 55 0.70 11.80 0.03
CA ILE A 55 0.43 12.89 -0.91
C ILE A 55 -0.14 14.09 -0.17
N SER A 56 0.72 15.06 0.12
CA SER A 56 0.31 16.34 0.72
C SER A 56 -0.07 17.39 -0.34
N ASN A 57 0.50 17.28 -1.53
CA ASN A 57 0.21 18.15 -2.67
C ASN A 57 -0.14 17.26 -3.88
N PRO A 58 -1.38 17.30 -4.40
CA PRO A 58 -1.79 16.44 -5.51
C PRO A 58 -1.05 16.75 -6.82
N SER A 59 -0.39 17.92 -6.94
CA SER A 59 0.36 18.28 -8.15
C SER A 59 1.63 17.44 -8.37
N ILE A 60 2.07 16.66 -7.37
CA ILE A 60 3.23 15.77 -7.52
C ILE A 60 2.82 14.40 -8.08
N VAL A 61 1.51 14.14 -8.15
CA VAL A 61 0.95 12.85 -8.57
C VAL A 61 0.88 12.81 -10.09
N ASP A 62 1.70 11.98 -10.71
CA ASP A 62 1.75 11.74 -12.16
C ASP A 62 2.32 10.33 -12.41
N ASN A 63 2.16 9.80 -13.62
CA ASN A 63 2.85 8.56 -13.99
C ASN A 63 4.34 8.88 -14.23
N PRO A 64 5.29 8.30 -13.47
CA PRO A 64 6.72 8.48 -13.72
C PRO A 64 7.17 7.98 -15.10
N ASP A 65 6.46 6.99 -15.67
CA ASP A 65 6.80 6.37 -16.95
C ASP A 65 6.22 7.14 -18.15
N ILE A 66 5.05 7.77 -18.00
CA ILE A 66 4.32 8.48 -19.07
C ILE A 66 3.72 9.77 -18.50
N PRO A 67 4.41 10.92 -18.60
CA PRO A 67 3.91 12.17 -18.06
C PRO A 67 2.56 12.53 -18.68
N SER A 68 1.51 12.55 -17.88
CA SER A 68 0.15 12.86 -18.32
C SER A 68 -0.30 14.16 -17.68
N TYR A 69 0.09 15.28 -18.28
CA TYR A 69 -0.27 16.60 -17.78
C TYR A 69 -1.77 16.88 -17.99
N GLN A 70 -2.53 17.04 -16.91
CA GLN A 70 -3.81 17.77 -16.92
C GLN A 70 -3.78 18.85 -15.83
N PRO A 71 -3.97 20.13 -16.19
CA PRO A 71 -3.95 21.21 -15.22
C PRO A 71 -5.31 21.31 -14.52
N TYR A 72 -5.39 20.83 -13.29
CA TYR A 72 -6.46 21.21 -12.37
C TYR A 72 -5.88 21.67 -11.04
N VAL A 73 -6.36 22.84 -10.60
CA VAL A 73 -5.94 23.49 -9.36
C VAL A 73 -6.56 22.71 -8.19
N HIS A 74 -5.77 21.84 -7.58
CA HIS A 74 -6.14 21.22 -6.32
C HIS A 74 -5.32 21.85 -5.19
N GLY A 75 -6.02 22.26 -4.13
CA GLY A 75 -5.38 22.70 -2.90
C GLY A 75 -4.60 21.56 -2.22
N LYS A 76 -3.91 21.88 -1.12
CA LYS A 76 -3.21 20.88 -0.31
C LYS A 76 -4.18 19.78 0.16
N CYS A 77 -3.75 18.53 0.12
CA CYS A 77 -4.49 17.42 0.72
C CYS A 77 -4.36 17.53 2.24
N GLN A 78 -5.47 17.74 2.95
CA GLN A 78 -5.51 17.77 4.42
C GLN A 78 -6.71 16.93 4.91
N PRO A 79 -6.49 15.77 5.55
CA PRO A 79 -5.19 15.11 5.76
C PRO A 79 -4.53 14.68 4.44
N PRO A 80 -3.22 14.34 4.43
CA PRO A 80 -2.54 13.83 3.25
C PRO A 80 -3.26 12.61 2.66
N ALA A 81 -3.34 12.51 1.35
CA ALA A 81 -3.88 11.34 0.67
C ALA A 81 -2.87 10.20 0.71
N LEU A 82 -3.33 8.95 0.76
CA LEU A 82 -2.47 7.76 0.82
C LEU A 82 -2.72 6.88 -0.41
N ILE A 83 -1.73 6.73 -1.28
CA ILE A 83 -1.82 5.86 -2.45
C ILE A 83 -1.09 4.54 -2.15
N PRO A 84 -1.75 3.37 -2.18
CA PRO A 84 -1.08 2.09 -2.01
C PRO A 84 -0.01 1.86 -3.07
N LEU A 85 1.20 1.48 -2.64
CA LEU A 85 2.31 1.17 -3.53
C LEU A 85 2.36 -0.32 -3.86
N HIS A 86 2.91 -0.62 -5.04
CA HIS A 86 3.19 -2.00 -5.40
C HIS A 86 4.36 -2.55 -4.60
N MET A 87 4.06 -3.54 -3.76
CA MET A 87 5.04 -4.33 -3.04
C MET A 87 5.55 -5.43 -3.98
N HIS A 88 6.84 -5.43 -4.28
CA HIS A 88 7.45 -6.50 -5.07
C HIS A 88 7.88 -7.66 -4.18
N ASN A 89 8.59 -7.33 -3.09
CA ASN A 89 9.02 -8.27 -2.06
C ASN A 89 8.78 -7.61 -0.72
N ILE A 90 8.26 -8.38 0.23
CA ILE A 90 8.20 -8.00 1.63
C ILE A 90 8.50 -9.21 2.48
N ASP A 91 9.39 -9.01 3.43
CA ASP A 91 9.76 -9.96 4.45
C ASP A 91 9.59 -9.29 5.81
N VAL A 92 9.00 -10.02 6.74
CA VAL A 92 8.74 -9.54 8.09
C VAL A 92 9.23 -10.60 9.05
N ASP A 93 10.25 -10.23 9.81
CA ASP A 93 10.81 -11.04 10.88
C ASP A 93 10.35 -10.46 12.22
N VAL A 94 9.94 -11.33 13.13
CA VAL A 94 9.37 -10.93 14.42
C VAL A 94 10.02 -11.72 15.54
N ASP A 95 10.85 -11.03 16.30
CA ASP A 95 11.45 -11.58 17.51
C ASP A 95 10.64 -11.17 18.74
N CYS A 96 10.01 -12.15 19.40
CA CYS A 96 9.22 -11.92 20.60
C CYS A 96 10.01 -12.31 21.86
N TYR A 97 10.13 -11.36 22.79
CA TYR A 97 10.73 -11.57 24.11
C TYR A 97 9.77 -11.04 25.19
N LEU A 98 9.24 -11.94 26.02
CA LEU A 98 8.26 -11.60 27.07
C LEU A 98 7.04 -10.85 26.50
N ASP A 99 6.92 -9.56 26.81
CA ASP A 99 5.86 -8.63 26.40
C ASP A 99 6.29 -7.71 25.26
N THR A 100 7.52 -7.87 24.73
CA THR A 100 8.10 -7.04 23.67
C THR A 100 8.25 -7.84 22.39
N ALA A 101 7.82 -7.26 21.26
CA ALA A 101 8.07 -7.80 19.93
C ALA A 101 8.92 -6.81 19.12
N PHE A 102 10.03 -7.29 18.58
CA PHE A 102 10.86 -6.57 17.61
C PHE A 102 10.42 -6.99 16.22
N VAL A 103 9.94 -6.03 15.43
CA VAL A 103 9.47 -6.28 14.07
C VAL A 103 10.48 -5.69 13.10
N THR A 104 11.17 -6.55 12.36
CA THR A 104 12.08 -6.18 11.29
C THR A 104 11.37 -6.35 9.96
N VAL A 105 11.33 -5.29 9.15
CA VAL A 105 10.67 -5.32 7.83
C VAL A 105 11.67 -4.98 6.75
N THR A 106 11.86 -5.93 5.86
CA THR A 106 12.68 -5.77 4.67
C THR A 106 11.76 -5.82 3.46
N GLY A 107 11.83 -4.84 2.58
CA GLY A 107 10.95 -4.84 1.43
C GLY A 107 11.46 -3.97 0.30
N THR A 108 10.96 -4.28 -0.90
CA THR A 108 11.15 -3.49 -2.10
C THR A 108 9.78 -3.16 -2.67
N TRP A 109 9.51 -1.88 -2.84
CA TRP A 109 8.27 -1.38 -3.41
C TRP A 109 8.56 -0.37 -4.51
N ARG A 110 7.60 -0.23 -5.44
CA ARG A 110 7.68 0.72 -6.54
C ARG A 110 6.82 1.93 -6.26
N VAL A 111 7.44 3.11 -6.32
CA VAL A 111 6.73 4.40 -6.35
C VAL A 111 6.27 4.65 -7.79
N HIS A 112 5.00 4.39 -8.08
CA HIS A 112 4.42 4.44 -9.43
C HIS A 112 3.52 5.66 -9.67
N CYS A 113 3.37 6.53 -8.67
CA CYS A 113 2.38 7.59 -8.66
C CYS A 113 2.97 8.98 -8.42
N ILE A 114 4.29 9.12 -8.41
CA ILE A 114 5.00 10.39 -8.20
C ILE A 114 5.74 10.74 -9.48
N ALA A 115 5.65 12.00 -9.89
CA ALA A 115 6.43 12.52 -11.01
C ALA A 115 7.94 12.28 -10.79
N GLY A 116 8.67 11.88 -11.83
CA GLY A 116 10.06 11.43 -11.72
C GLY A 116 11.07 12.45 -11.16
N ASN A 117 10.73 13.74 -11.12
CA ASN A 117 11.54 14.81 -10.53
C ASN A 117 11.02 15.29 -9.16
N LYS A 118 10.12 14.54 -8.54
CA LYS A 118 9.52 14.82 -7.22
C LYS A 118 9.79 13.66 -6.27
N SER A 119 9.58 13.93 -4.99
CA SER A 119 9.69 12.94 -3.92
C SER A 119 8.46 13.02 -3.02
N CYS A 120 8.21 11.94 -2.29
CA CYS A 120 7.21 11.88 -1.24
C CYS A 120 7.74 11.03 -0.08
N ASP A 121 7.14 11.19 1.09
CA ASP A 121 7.32 10.24 2.18
C ASP A 121 6.54 8.95 1.89
N CYS A 122 7.01 7.85 2.47
CA CYS A 122 6.28 6.58 2.49
C CYS A 122 5.80 6.28 3.91
N ARG A 123 4.59 5.76 4.04
CA ARG A 123 4.04 5.27 5.31
C ARG A 123 3.83 3.77 5.22
N ILE A 124 4.44 3.04 6.14
CA ILE A 124 4.21 1.59 6.31
C ILE A 124 3.13 1.41 7.36
N ALA A 125 2.12 0.60 7.04
CA ALA A 125 1.02 0.27 7.94
C ALA A 125 1.06 -1.22 8.28
N PHE A 126 1.10 -1.51 9.58
CA PHE A 126 1.03 -2.85 10.14
C PHE A 126 -0.33 -3.07 10.77
N PRO A 127 -1.11 -4.07 10.34
CA PRO A 127 -2.30 -4.45 11.06
C PRO A 127 -1.92 -5.06 12.41
N MET A 128 -2.24 -4.37 13.50
CA MET A 128 -2.06 -4.87 14.85
C MET A 128 -3.40 -5.40 15.34
N GLY A 129 -3.54 -6.73 15.45
CA GLY A 129 -4.76 -7.41 15.84
C GLY A 129 -4.83 -8.84 15.29
N GLU A 130 -5.73 -9.66 15.82
CA GLU A 130 -5.92 -11.05 15.41
C GLU A 130 -6.53 -11.09 13.99
N GLN A 131 -5.69 -11.03 12.96
CA GLN A 131 -6.07 -11.42 11.61
C GLN A 131 -5.53 -12.83 11.37
N VAL A 132 -6.30 -13.83 11.80
CA VAL A 132 -6.00 -15.24 11.55
C VAL A 132 -6.00 -15.48 10.04
N SER A 133 -4.85 -15.29 9.40
CA SER A 133 -4.65 -15.73 8.03
C SER A 133 -4.50 -17.25 8.03
N LYS A 134 -5.36 -17.95 7.29
CA LYS A 134 -5.31 -19.41 7.08
C LYS A 134 -4.15 -19.81 6.15
N SER A 135 -2.97 -19.21 6.27
CA SER A 135 -1.79 -19.66 5.54
C SER A 135 -1.00 -20.63 6.42
N ARG A 136 -1.44 -21.89 6.40
CA ARG A 136 -0.73 -23.00 7.02
C ARG A 136 0.65 -23.12 6.33
N PRO A 137 1.79 -22.97 7.02
CA PRO A 137 3.07 -23.28 6.42
C PRO A 137 3.12 -24.79 6.20
N THR A 138 3.24 -25.22 4.95
CA THR A 138 3.51 -26.62 4.61
C THR A 138 4.94 -26.92 5.03
N VAL A 139 5.12 -27.48 6.23
CA VAL A 139 6.39 -28.06 6.64
C VAL A 139 6.58 -29.32 5.79
N ASN A 140 7.38 -29.21 4.74
CA ASN A 140 7.90 -30.38 4.04
C ASN A 140 8.93 -31.03 4.96
N HIS A 141 8.50 -32.03 5.72
CA HIS A 141 9.40 -32.97 6.36
C HIS A 141 10.11 -33.76 5.25
N MET A 142 11.34 -33.37 4.91
CA MET A 142 12.24 -34.28 4.20
C MET A 142 12.69 -35.33 5.21
N THR A 143 12.15 -36.54 5.06
CA THR A 143 12.69 -37.77 5.62
C THR A 143 14.15 -37.92 5.18
N GLN A 144 15.03 -38.10 6.15
CA GLN A 144 16.33 -38.71 5.94
C GLN A 144 16.12 -40.19 5.64
N ASP A 145 16.67 -40.66 4.52
CA ASP A 145 17.08 -42.05 4.30
C ASP A 145 18.61 -42.11 4.35
#